data_AF-A0A355KSR7-F1
#
_entry.id   AF-A0A355KSR7-F1
#
_cell.length_a   1.000
_cell.length_b   1.000
_cell.length_c   1.000
_cell.angle_alpha   90.00
_cell.angle_beta   90.00
_cell.angle_gamma   90.00
#
_symmetry.space_group_name_H-M   'P 1'
#
loop_
_entity.id
_entity.type
_entity.pdbx_description
1 polymer ?
#
loop_
_entity_poly.entity_id
_entity_poly.type
_entity_poly.pdbx_seq_one_letter_code
_entity_poly.pdbx_strand_id
1 'polypeptide(L)'
;MPVLLAIVTILTVASFNTASAKGYNCTNAKLQQLINEWEGVYWTGSFRTAITCKGFADMMFNELYGNGGVGAYNSGAYSYYVPTPRKATEIARLSSAGYKDFYNIMHKAASGDYIQWATAYSQHSSIFISCDENGFYVFDSNYVESYLCAVHYITYEYIADITYGVSLYRSTSSAAAVKKEVKKTVAKKAVPKVIPYEFEEKNVTLSYMETYTPSVKGGKKITSWTSSDDHVAVVSSDGVVEGVSGGTAVITAINSEGKSTQMTVTVEDTSVKRIIGVLLEGFKPMGVSDLIA
;
A
#
# COMPACT_ATOMS: atom_id res chain seq x y z
N MET A 1 7.67 -63.51 -16.74
CA MET A 1 8.58 -62.50 -16.14
C MET A 1 8.65 -61.30 -17.09
N PRO A 2 8.50 -60.04 -16.65
CA PRO A 2 7.79 -59.50 -15.48
C PRO A 2 6.57 -58.63 -15.86
N VAL A 3 5.88 -58.20 -14.78
CA VAL A 3 4.72 -57.31 -14.66
C VAL A 3 5.17 -55.84 -14.65
N LEU A 4 4.35 -54.91 -15.20
CA LEU A 4 4.14 -53.55 -14.66
C LEU A 4 2.89 -52.95 -15.36
N LEU A 5 1.71 -52.96 -14.75
CA LEU A 5 1.16 -52.01 -13.76
C LEU A 5 1.00 -50.57 -14.29
N ALA A 6 -0.28 -50.25 -14.53
CA ALA A 6 -1.01 -48.97 -14.48
C ALA A 6 -0.26 -47.64 -14.52
N ILE A 7 -0.86 -46.66 -15.20
CA ILE A 7 -1.48 -45.50 -14.54
C ILE A 7 -2.35 -44.76 -15.57
N VAL A 8 -3.66 -44.83 -15.35
CA VAL A 8 -4.61 -43.83 -15.85
C VAL A 8 -4.34 -42.58 -15.02
N THR A 9 -3.87 -41.50 -15.63
CA THR A 9 -4.04 -40.18 -15.04
C THR A 9 -4.85 -39.34 -15.99
N ILE A 10 -6.07 -39.07 -15.53
CA ILE A 10 -7.04 -38.12 -16.06
C ILE A 10 -6.30 -36.82 -16.35
N LEU A 11 -6.33 -36.38 -17.61
CA LEU A 11 -5.97 -35.01 -17.97
C LEU A 11 -7.06 -34.12 -17.36
N THR A 12 -6.91 -33.76 -16.07
CA THR A 12 -7.62 -32.62 -15.53
C THR A 12 -7.08 -31.42 -16.29
N VAL A 13 -7.91 -30.91 -17.19
CA VAL A 13 -7.77 -29.54 -17.68
C VAL A 13 -7.75 -28.69 -16.42
N ALA A 14 -6.56 -28.24 -16.02
CA ALA A 14 -6.45 -27.30 -14.92
C ALA A 14 -7.26 -26.08 -15.36
N SER A 15 -8.42 -25.96 -14.72
CA SER A 15 -9.30 -24.82 -14.80
C SER A 15 -8.44 -23.56 -14.64
N PHE A 16 -8.47 -22.67 -15.65
CA PHE A 16 -8.02 -21.30 -15.49
C PHE A 16 -9.00 -20.60 -14.55
N ASN A 17 -8.89 -20.91 -13.26
CA ASN A 17 -9.56 -20.23 -12.18
C ASN A 17 -8.49 -19.91 -11.13
N THR A 18 -7.61 -18.97 -11.48
CA THR A 18 -7.02 -18.14 -10.41
C THR A 18 -8.02 -17.03 -10.13
N ALA A 19 -9.10 -17.39 -9.43
CA ALA A 19 -9.83 -16.41 -8.66
C ALA A 19 -8.81 -15.73 -7.74
N SER A 20 -8.75 -14.41 -7.86
CA SER A 20 -7.74 -13.56 -7.25
C SER A 20 -7.70 -13.76 -5.73
N ALA A 21 -6.54 -14.13 -5.17
CA ALA A 21 -6.28 -14.08 -3.73
C ALA A 21 -6.22 -12.63 -3.18
N LYS A 22 -6.46 -11.64 -4.05
CA LYS A 22 -6.45 -10.20 -3.79
C LYS A 22 -7.84 -9.66 -4.19
N GLY A 23 -8.44 -8.76 -3.42
CA GLY A 23 -9.86 -8.35 -3.55
C GLY A 23 -10.33 -7.69 -4.86
N TYR A 24 -9.59 -7.81 -5.96
CA TYR A 24 -9.91 -7.27 -7.29
C TYR A 24 -10.35 -8.35 -8.28
N ASN A 25 -11.06 -7.94 -9.34
CA ASN A 25 -11.55 -8.81 -10.41
C ASN A 25 -10.99 -8.40 -11.78
N CYS A 26 -9.82 -8.93 -12.16
CA CYS A 26 -9.20 -8.61 -13.45
C CYS A 26 -9.81 -9.45 -14.59
N THR A 27 -10.67 -8.82 -15.40
CA THR A 27 -11.34 -9.47 -16.54
C THR A 27 -10.42 -9.68 -17.77
N ASN A 28 -9.24 -9.05 -17.79
CA ASN A 28 -8.26 -9.17 -18.86
C ASN A 28 -7.16 -10.17 -18.48
N ALA A 29 -7.15 -11.33 -19.13
CA ALA A 29 -6.20 -12.41 -18.83
C ALA A 29 -4.74 -12.01 -19.05
N LYS A 30 -4.44 -11.18 -20.07
CA LYS A 30 -3.07 -10.71 -20.31
C LYS A 30 -2.62 -9.73 -19.23
N LEU A 31 -3.53 -8.86 -18.78
CA LEU A 31 -3.25 -7.97 -17.65
C LEU A 31 -3.00 -8.77 -16.37
N GLN A 32 -3.81 -9.79 -16.09
CA GLN A 32 -3.58 -10.66 -14.93
C GLN A 32 -2.20 -11.34 -15.00
N GLN A 33 -1.78 -11.81 -16.18
CA GLN A 33 -0.44 -12.35 -16.37
C GLN A 33 0.66 -11.31 -16.08
N LEU A 34 0.49 -10.07 -16.56
CA LEU A 34 1.43 -8.98 -16.30
C LEU A 34 1.49 -8.62 -14.82
N ILE A 35 0.35 -8.56 -14.13
CA ILE A 35 0.31 -8.33 -12.68
C ILE A 35 1.09 -9.42 -11.95
N ASN A 36 0.84 -10.70 -12.27
CA ASN A 36 1.57 -11.82 -11.65
C ASN A 36 3.09 -11.76 -11.90
N GLU A 37 3.52 -11.19 -13.03
CA GLU A 37 4.94 -11.04 -13.37
C GLU A 37 5.61 -9.86 -12.66
N TRP A 38 4.90 -8.74 -12.54
CA TRP A 38 5.49 -7.46 -12.18
C TRP A 38 5.14 -6.97 -10.78
N GLU A 39 4.10 -7.50 -10.14
CA GLU A 39 3.75 -7.08 -8.79
C GLU A 39 4.86 -7.43 -7.78
N GLY A 40 5.26 -6.44 -6.98
CA GLY A 40 6.41 -6.54 -6.07
C GLY A 40 7.77 -6.26 -6.71
N VAL A 41 7.82 -6.04 -8.03
CA VAL A 41 9.07 -5.72 -8.76
C VAL A 41 9.36 -4.22 -8.69
N TYR A 42 10.63 -3.84 -8.53
CA TYR A 42 11.08 -2.46 -8.65
C TYR A 42 11.48 -2.17 -10.10
N TRP A 43 10.65 -1.41 -10.82
CA TRP A 43 10.91 -1.03 -12.20
C TRP A 43 11.61 0.33 -12.29
N THR A 44 12.92 0.31 -12.50
CA THR A 44 13.76 1.51 -12.70
C THR A 44 13.98 1.83 -14.18
N GLY A 45 13.18 1.23 -15.06
CA GLY A 45 13.34 1.33 -16.50
C GLY A 45 12.83 2.66 -17.06
N SER A 46 12.96 2.80 -18.38
CA SER A 46 12.22 3.79 -19.13
C SER A 46 11.50 3.13 -20.30
N PHE A 47 10.38 3.71 -20.70
CA PHE A 47 9.67 3.34 -21.92
C PHE A 47 9.48 4.58 -22.77
N ARG A 48 10.11 4.61 -23.96
CA ARG A 48 10.10 5.77 -24.87
C ARG A 48 10.38 7.08 -24.13
N THR A 49 11.47 7.09 -23.35
CA THR A 49 11.97 8.17 -22.48
C THR A 49 11.13 8.50 -21.24
N ALA A 50 9.91 7.98 -21.11
CA ALA A 50 9.13 8.11 -19.87
C ALA A 50 9.65 7.15 -18.80
N ILE A 51 9.71 7.63 -17.56
CA ILE A 51 10.13 6.88 -16.36
C ILE A 51 8.98 6.81 -15.34
N THR A 52 9.18 6.11 -14.23
CA THR A 52 8.24 6.04 -13.10
C THR A 52 6.82 5.58 -13.54
N CYS A 53 5.76 6.11 -12.93
CA CYS A 53 4.37 5.72 -13.22
C CYS A 53 4.02 5.83 -14.69
N LYS A 54 4.36 6.95 -15.34
CA LYS A 54 4.10 7.20 -16.76
C LYS A 54 4.78 6.16 -17.65
N GLY A 55 6.07 5.96 -17.48
CA GLY A 55 6.83 4.98 -18.26
C GLY A 55 6.32 3.56 -18.06
N PHE A 56 5.98 3.20 -16.82
CA PHE A 56 5.47 1.89 -16.49
C PHE A 56 4.09 1.64 -17.10
N ALA A 57 3.16 2.58 -16.94
CA ALA A 57 1.83 2.49 -17.53
C ALA A 57 1.88 2.42 -19.06
N ASP A 58 2.74 3.20 -19.71
CA ASP A 58 2.92 3.12 -21.18
C ASP A 58 3.49 1.77 -21.63
N MET A 59 4.43 1.21 -20.85
CA MET A 59 4.96 -0.13 -21.09
C MET A 59 3.86 -1.18 -20.95
N MET A 60 3.09 -1.17 -19.86
CA MET A 60 1.98 -2.11 -19.64
C MET A 60 0.93 -2.00 -20.75
N PHE A 61 0.52 -0.79 -21.10
CA PHE A 61 -0.44 -0.55 -22.18
C PHE A 61 0.10 -1.03 -23.55
N ASN A 62 1.41 -0.91 -23.77
CA ASN A 62 2.06 -1.46 -24.95
C ASN A 62 2.10 -3.00 -24.94
N GLU A 63 2.40 -3.63 -23.80
CA GLU A 63 2.38 -5.10 -23.68
C GLU A 63 0.97 -5.68 -23.87
N LEU A 64 -0.06 -4.93 -23.48
CA LEU A 64 -1.46 -5.31 -23.68
C LEU A 64 -1.91 -5.17 -25.14
N TYR A 65 -1.51 -4.09 -25.82
CA TYR A 65 -2.18 -3.67 -27.06
C TYR A 65 -1.26 -3.29 -28.23
N GLY A 66 0.06 -3.28 -28.05
CA GLY A 66 1.03 -2.93 -29.10
C GLY A 66 1.01 -1.45 -29.54
N ASN A 67 0.49 -0.56 -28.68
CA ASN A 67 0.21 0.84 -29.04
C ASN A 67 1.31 1.83 -28.69
N GLY A 68 2.31 1.42 -27.90
CA GLY A 68 3.38 2.29 -27.45
C GLY A 68 2.94 3.35 -26.44
N GLY A 69 1.96 3.05 -25.59
CA GLY A 69 1.36 3.96 -24.61
C GLY A 69 0.22 4.80 -25.20
N VAL A 70 -0.37 5.66 -24.37
CA VAL A 70 -1.50 6.54 -24.77
C VAL A 70 -1.05 7.85 -25.42
N GLY A 71 0.21 8.25 -25.31
CA GLY A 71 0.72 9.52 -25.82
C GLY A 71 1.27 10.43 -24.72
N ALA A 72 1.73 11.61 -25.12
CA ALA A 72 2.30 12.61 -24.22
C ALA A 72 1.19 13.39 -23.50
N TYR A 73 1.40 13.71 -22.23
CA TYR A 73 0.49 14.58 -21.49
C TYR A 73 0.52 16.01 -22.01
N ASN A 74 -0.56 16.74 -21.75
CA ASN A 74 -0.52 18.19 -21.90
C ASN A 74 0.61 18.76 -21.00
N SER A 75 1.26 19.82 -21.45
CA SER A 75 2.39 20.40 -20.72
C SER A 75 1.94 20.98 -19.38
N GLY A 76 2.63 20.63 -18.30
CA GLY A 76 2.42 21.18 -16.96
C GLY A 76 2.29 20.10 -15.88
N ALA A 77 2.71 20.44 -14.65
CA ALA A 77 2.78 19.51 -13.50
C ALA A 77 1.41 18.98 -13.00
N TYR A 78 0.30 19.43 -13.61
CA TYR A 78 -1.06 19.08 -13.23
C TYR A 78 -1.92 18.56 -14.39
N SER A 79 -1.31 18.17 -15.51
CA SER A 79 -2.10 17.60 -16.61
C SER A 79 -2.60 16.19 -16.26
N TYR A 80 -3.91 16.03 -16.31
CA TYR A 80 -4.61 14.77 -16.10
C TYR A 80 -5.12 14.16 -17.41
N TYR A 81 -4.69 14.65 -18.57
CA TYR A 81 -5.13 14.14 -19.86
C TYR A 81 -4.07 14.19 -20.97
N VAL A 82 -4.34 13.46 -22.04
CA VAL A 82 -3.56 13.34 -23.26
C VAL A 82 -4.35 14.02 -24.38
N PRO A 83 -3.89 15.15 -24.93
CA PRO A 83 -4.64 15.89 -25.95
C PRO A 83 -4.75 15.15 -27.29
N THR A 84 -3.79 14.27 -27.58
CA THR A 84 -3.77 13.50 -28.84
C THR A 84 -3.47 12.03 -28.53
N PRO A 85 -4.49 11.25 -28.10
CA PRO A 85 -4.28 9.86 -27.73
C PRO A 85 -3.83 9.02 -28.92
N ARG A 86 -2.81 8.18 -28.72
CA ARG A 86 -2.26 7.29 -29.75
C ARG A 86 -2.93 5.93 -29.68
N LYS A 87 -3.68 5.57 -30.73
CA LYS A 87 -4.40 4.28 -30.83
C LYS A 87 -5.23 3.97 -29.58
N ALA A 88 -5.80 5.01 -29.00
CA ALA A 88 -6.66 4.93 -27.84
C ALA A 88 -7.76 6.00 -27.98
N THR A 89 -8.92 5.71 -27.42
CA THR A 89 -10.05 6.65 -27.34
C THR A 89 -10.21 7.06 -25.89
N GLU A 90 -10.37 8.36 -25.64
CA GLU A 90 -10.78 8.84 -24.32
C GLU A 90 -12.24 8.45 -24.09
N ILE A 91 -12.50 7.61 -23.09
CA ILE A 91 -13.85 7.12 -22.77
C ILE A 91 -14.53 7.94 -21.68
N ALA A 92 -13.74 8.65 -20.86
CA ALA A 92 -14.23 9.58 -19.86
C ALA A 92 -13.12 10.56 -19.49
N ARG A 93 -13.52 11.78 -19.13
CA ARG A 93 -12.66 12.80 -18.53
C ARG A 93 -13.46 13.56 -17.49
N LEU A 94 -12.78 13.91 -16.41
CA LEU A 94 -13.32 14.68 -15.30
C LEU A 94 -12.30 15.74 -14.90
N SER A 95 -12.74 17.01 -14.85
CA SER A 95 -11.97 18.12 -14.29
C SER A 95 -12.62 18.48 -12.95
N SER A 96 -11.96 18.15 -11.83
CA SER A 96 -12.43 18.26 -10.44
C SER A 96 -13.91 17.89 -10.23
N ALA A 97 -14.19 16.73 -9.63
CA ALA A 97 -15.57 16.40 -9.30
C ALA A 97 -15.70 15.46 -8.11
N GLY A 98 -16.90 15.41 -7.55
CA GLY A 98 -17.17 14.72 -6.30
C GLY A 98 -17.21 13.21 -6.44
N TYR A 99 -17.38 12.54 -5.30
CA TYR A 99 -17.49 11.09 -5.16
C TYR A 99 -18.29 10.41 -6.30
N LYS A 100 -19.50 10.92 -6.58
CA LYS A 100 -20.43 10.30 -7.53
C LYS A 100 -19.90 10.32 -8.96
N ASP A 101 -19.15 11.34 -9.34
CA ASP A 101 -18.58 11.45 -10.67
C ASP A 101 -17.43 10.45 -10.85
N PHE A 102 -16.58 10.30 -9.83
CA PHE A 102 -15.53 9.26 -9.79
C PHE A 102 -16.11 7.86 -9.88
N TYR A 103 -17.13 7.57 -9.08
CA TYR A 103 -17.87 6.33 -9.15
C TYR A 103 -18.36 6.06 -10.58
N ASN A 104 -19.03 7.03 -11.19
CA ASN A 104 -19.64 6.88 -12.52
C ASN A 104 -18.61 6.64 -13.63
N ILE A 105 -17.45 7.31 -13.59
CA ILE A 105 -16.43 7.12 -14.64
C ILE A 105 -15.67 5.80 -14.46
N MET A 106 -15.38 5.38 -13.22
CA MET A 106 -14.65 4.12 -12.98
C MET A 106 -15.50 2.90 -13.36
N HIS A 107 -16.82 2.97 -13.18
CA HIS A 107 -17.74 1.93 -13.64
C HIS A 107 -17.89 1.86 -15.18
N LYS A 108 -17.32 2.81 -15.94
CA LYS A 108 -17.21 2.71 -17.41
C LYS A 108 -15.91 2.05 -17.85
N ALA A 109 -14.92 1.96 -16.96
CA ALA A 109 -13.62 1.41 -17.26
C ALA A 109 -13.68 -0.13 -17.39
N ALA A 110 -12.73 -0.69 -18.14
CA ALA A 110 -12.54 -2.12 -18.33
C ALA A 110 -11.08 -2.46 -18.00
N SER A 111 -10.83 -3.69 -17.55
CA SER A 111 -9.48 -4.14 -17.17
C SER A 111 -8.48 -3.93 -18.32
N GLY A 112 -7.47 -3.10 -18.09
CA GLY A 112 -6.48 -2.71 -19.09
C GLY A 112 -6.64 -1.29 -19.64
N ASP A 113 -7.72 -0.59 -19.32
CA ASP A 113 -7.84 0.84 -19.64
C ASP A 113 -6.75 1.64 -18.93
N TYR A 114 -6.23 2.64 -19.62
CA TYR A 114 -5.21 3.54 -19.11
C TYR A 114 -5.86 4.63 -18.29
N ILE A 115 -5.29 4.94 -17.13
CA ILE A 115 -5.71 6.07 -16.31
C ILE A 115 -4.60 7.10 -16.23
N GLN A 116 -4.97 8.36 -16.45
CA GLN A 116 -4.13 9.50 -16.14
C GLN A 116 -4.87 10.41 -15.16
N TRP A 117 -4.30 10.68 -13.99
CA TRP A 117 -4.83 11.66 -13.05
C TRP A 117 -3.77 12.67 -12.64
N ALA A 118 -4.24 13.80 -12.10
CA ALA A 118 -3.37 14.80 -11.48
C ALA A 118 -3.90 15.10 -10.09
N THR A 119 -3.00 15.09 -9.11
CA THR A 119 -3.30 15.47 -7.73
C THR A 119 -2.61 16.79 -7.39
N ALA A 120 -2.85 17.31 -6.19
CA ALA A 120 -2.10 18.44 -5.63
C ALA A 120 -0.57 18.24 -5.66
N TYR A 121 -0.10 16.99 -5.71
CA TYR A 121 1.31 16.64 -5.56
C TYR A 121 2.00 16.27 -6.88
N SER A 122 1.29 15.58 -7.79
CA SER A 122 1.88 15.13 -9.06
C SER A 122 0.83 14.65 -10.07
N GLN A 123 1.23 14.66 -11.34
CA GLN A 123 0.63 13.80 -12.36
C GLN A 123 0.97 12.35 -12.08
N HIS A 124 0.06 11.43 -12.40
CA HIS A 124 0.30 10.03 -12.18
C HIS A 124 -0.54 9.14 -13.09
N SER A 125 0.01 7.96 -13.44
CA SER A 125 -0.49 7.13 -14.53
C SER A 125 -0.52 5.67 -14.11
N SER A 126 -1.60 4.98 -14.41
CA SER A 126 -1.78 3.58 -14.00
C SER A 126 -2.66 2.82 -15.00
N ILE A 127 -2.79 1.51 -14.78
CA ILE A 127 -3.67 0.64 -15.56
C ILE A 127 -4.85 0.21 -14.68
N PHE A 128 -6.07 0.45 -15.13
CA PHE A 128 -7.28 0.03 -14.43
C PHE A 128 -7.38 -1.50 -14.39
N ILE A 129 -7.74 -2.04 -13.22
CA ILE A 129 -8.00 -3.47 -13.03
C ILE A 129 -9.51 -3.71 -12.90
N SER A 130 -10.13 -3.17 -11.86
CA SER A 130 -11.55 -3.35 -11.55
C SER A 130 -12.02 -2.28 -10.58
N CYS A 131 -13.34 -2.15 -10.38
CA CYS A 131 -13.90 -1.28 -9.35
C CYS A 131 -15.03 -1.97 -8.60
N ASP A 132 -15.34 -1.44 -7.43
CA ASP A 132 -16.48 -1.80 -6.60
C ASP A 132 -17.22 -0.52 -6.16
N GLU A 133 -18.11 -0.69 -5.18
CA GLU A 133 -18.95 0.39 -4.66
C GLU A 133 -18.17 1.50 -3.93
N ASN A 134 -17.00 1.19 -3.37
CA ASN A 134 -16.23 2.08 -2.49
C ASN A 134 -14.96 2.62 -3.16
N GLY A 135 -14.48 1.97 -4.21
CA GLY A 135 -13.24 2.36 -4.88
C GLY A 135 -12.90 1.54 -6.09
N PHE A 136 -11.63 1.61 -6.48
CA PHE A 136 -11.12 0.94 -7.66
C PHE A 136 -9.68 0.46 -7.47
N TYR A 137 -9.34 -0.57 -8.23
CA TYR A 137 -8.05 -1.21 -8.26
C TYR A 137 -7.27 -0.80 -9.50
N VAL A 138 -6.01 -0.44 -9.31
CA VAL A 138 -5.08 -0.12 -10.40
C VAL A 138 -3.79 -0.90 -10.27
N PHE A 139 -3.15 -1.16 -11.41
CA PHE A 139 -1.79 -1.67 -11.47
C PHE A 139 -0.84 -0.55 -11.90
N ASP A 140 0.20 -0.33 -11.11
CA ASP A 140 0.92 0.92 -11.10
C ASP A 140 2.37 0.74 -10.63
N SER A 141 3.21 1.75 -10.85
CA SER A 141 4.54 1.88 -10.26
C SER A 141 4.74 3.28 -9.68
N ASN A 142 5.57 3.41 -8.63
CA ASN A 142 5.95 4.71 -8.08
C ASN A 142 4.78 5.47 -7.42
N TYR A 143 3.83 4.74 -6.82
CA TYR A 143 2.71 5.32 -6.05
C TYR A 143 2.99 5.30 -4.53
N VAL A 144 3.19 4.12 -3.93
CA VAL A 144 3.51 3.97 -2.49
C VAL A 144 5.01 4.07 -2.21
N GLU A 145 5.81 3.59 -3.15
CA GLU A 145 7.27 3.55 -3.02
C GLU A 145 7.89 3.73 -4.39
N SER A 146 9.03 4.42 -4.42
CA SER A 146 9.73 4.69 -5.67
C SER A 146 9.98 3.40 -6.44
N TYR A 147 9.56 3.38 -7.71
CA TYR A 147 9.72 2.27 -8.65
C TYR A 147 8.96 0.97 -8.32
N LEU A 148 8.37 0.82 -7.14
CA LEU A 148 7.64 -0.40 -6.78
C LEU A 148 6.40 -0.55 -7.65
N CYS A 149 6.33 -1.64 -8.39
CA CYS A 149 5.15 -2.06 -9.13
C CYS A 149 4.18 -2.78 -8.20
N ALA A 150 2.95 -2.28 -8.05
CA ALA A 150 1.99 -2.82 -7.11
C ALA A 150 0.55 -2.64 -7.59
N VAL A 151 -0.34 -3.50 -7.07
CA VAL A 151 -1.77 -3.27 -7.15
C VAL A 151 -2.18 -2.36 -6.00
N HIS A 152 -2.94 -1.31 -6.29
CA HIS A 152 -3.45 -0.38 -5.31
C HIS A 152 -4.97 -0.35 -5.34
N TYR A 153 -5.57 -0.30 -4.15
CA TYR A 153 -6.97 0.05 -3.96
C TYR A 153 -7.06 1.53 -3.59
N ILE A 154 -7.87 2.28 -4.32
CA ILE A 154 -8.06 3.72 -4.13
C ILE A 154 -9.55 3.97 -3.90
N THR A 155 -9.90 4.54 -2.75
CA THR A 155 -11.30 4.86 -2.43
C THR A 155 -11.75 6.10 -3.19
N TYR A 156 -13.04 6.16 -3.52
CA TYR A 156 -13.63 7.32 -4.19
C TYR A 156 -13.60 8.58 -3.32
N GLU A 157 -13.77 8.42 -2.00
CA GLU A 157 -13.68 9.51 -1.03
C GLU A 157 -12.28 10.14 -1.06
N TYR A 158 -11.24 9.32 -0.92
CA TYR A 158 -9.85 9.80 -0.94
C TYR A 158 -9.49 10.49 -2.26
N ILE A 159 -9.79 9.85 -3.40
CA ILE A 159 -9.35 10.40 -4.69
C ILE A 159 -10.07 11.71 -5.02
N ALA A 160 -11.36 11.82 -4.69
CA ALA A 160 -12.16 13.01 -4.99
C ALA A 160 -11.63 14.26 -4.26
N ASP A 161 -11.05 14.09 -3.07
CA ASP A 161 -10.51 15.20 -2.27
C ASP A 161 -9.17 15.73 -2.79
N ILE A 162 -8.36 14.88 -3.43
CA ILE A 162 -6.98 15.23 -3.78
C ILE A 162 -6.75 15.49 -5.27
N THR A 163 -7.72 15.17 -6.11
CA THR A 163 -7.56 15.16 -7.57
C THR A 163 -8.04 16.47 -8.22
N TYR A 164 -7.24 16.97 -9.16
CA TYR A 164 -7.67 18.05 -10.05
C TYR A 164 -8.35 17.52 -11.31
N GLY A 165 -8.22 16.22 -11.58
CA GLY A 165 -8.90 15.59 -12.68
C GLY A 165 -8.33 14.22 -13.02
N VAL A 166 -9.09 13.52 -13.85
CA VAL A 166 -8.73 12.19 -14.35
C VAL A 166 -9.25 12.01 -15.77
N SER A 167 -8.54 11.22 -16.56
CA SER A 167 -9.01 10.73 -17.86
C SER A 167 -8.73 9.24 -18.01
N LEU A 168 -9.65 8.58 -18.70
CA LEU A 168 -9.63 7.15 -18.99
C LEU A 168 -9.48 6.94 -20.49
N TYR A 169 -8.53 6.09 -20.90
CA TYR A 169 -8.32 5.76 -22.30
C TYR A 169 -8.42 4.26 -22.53
N ARG A 170 -9.21 3.91 -23.55
CA ARG A 170 -9.35 2.54 -24.03
C ARG A 170 -8.59 2.36 -25.33
N SER A 171 -7.86 1.26 -25.46
CA SER A 171 -7.18 0.93 -26.72
C SER A 171 -8.18 0.79 -27.87
N THR A 172 -7.83 1.31 -29.04
CA THR A 172 -8.55 1.04 -30.30
C THR A 172 -8.01 -0.19 -31.04
N SER A 173 -6.89 -0.74 -30.57
CA SER A 173 -6.30 -1.97 -31.10
C SER A 173 -6.94 -3.18 -30.41
N SER A 174 -7.27 -4.23 -31.17
CA SER A 174 -7.74 -5.49 -30.60
C SER A 174 -6.62 -6.18 -29.81
N ALA A 175 -6.98 -6.87 -28.72
CA ALA A 175 -6.05 -7.60 -27.84
C ALA A 175 -5.26 -8.73 -28.53
N ALA A 176 -5.44 -8.95 -29.84
CA ALA A 176 -4.80 -10.00 -30.64
C ALA A 176 -3.52 -9.54 -31.38
N ALA A 177 -3.05 -8.30 -31.18
CA ALA A 177 -1.95 -7.73 -31.96
C ALA A 177 -0.68 -7.46 -31.13
N VAL A 178 -0.05 -8.49 -30.56
CA VAL A 178 1.38 -8.41 -30.19
C VAL A 178 2.11 -9.68 -30.65
N LYS A 179 2.60 -9.65 -31.90
CA LYS A 179 3.65 -10.57 -32.39
C LYS A 179 5.00 -9.84 -32.35
N LYS A 180 5.58 -9.67 -31.16
CA LYS A 180 7.03 -9.50 -30.98
C LYS A 180 7.35 -9.47 -29.48
N GLU A 181 8.05 -10.50 -29.01
CA GLU A 181 8.79 -10.40 -27.74
C GLU A 181 9.81 -9.27 -27.87
N VAL A 182 9.62 -8.22 -27.08
CA VAL A 182 10.72 -7.28 -26.80
C VAL A 182 11.68 -8.04 -25.89
N LYS A 183 12.94 -8.19 -26.31
CA LYS A 183 13.99 -8.74 -25.45
C LYS A 183 14.08 -7.87 -24.19
N LYS A 184 13.55 -8.39 -23.09
CA LYS A 184 13.58 -7.74 -21.78
C LYS A 184 15.02 -7.78 -21.25
N THR A 185 15.64 -6.63 -21.09
CA THR A 185 16.77 -6.49 -20.16
C THR A 185 16.16 -6.31 -18.77
N VAL A 186 15.73 -7.42 -18.15
CA VAL A 186 15.38 -7.41 -16.73
C VAL A 186 16.68 -7.53 -15.96
N ALA A 187 17.16 -6.43 -15.40
CA ALA A 187 18.13 -6.54 -14.32
C ALA A 187 17.38 -7.10 -13.10
N LYS A 188 17.38 -8.43 -12.93
CA LYS A 188 17.13 -9.04 -11.62
C LYS A 188 18.32 -8.68 -10.72
N LYS A 189 18.34 -7.44 -10.23
CA LYS A 189 19.28 -7.02 -9.19
C LYS A 189 18.81 -7.68 -7.90
N ALA A 190 19.75 -8.23 -7.13
CA ALA A 190 19.47 -8.75 -5.80
C ALA A 190 18.68 -7.69 -4.99
N VAL A 191 17.59 -8.13 -4.38
CA VAL A 191 16.67 -7.34 -3.56
C VAL A 191 17.48 -6.44 -2.62
N PRO A 192 17.46 -5.10 -2.79
CA PRO A 192 17.82 -4.22 -1.69
C PRO A 192 16.86 -4.57 -0.56
N LYS A 193 17.39 -4.93 0.61
CA LYS A 193 16.59 -5.30 1.78
C LYS A 193 15.66 -4.13 2.09
N VAL A 194 14.40 -4.22 1.66
CA VAL A 194 13.36 -3.23 1.99
C VAL A 194 13.26 -3.27 3.50
N ILE A 195 13.64 -2.17 4.15
CA ILE A 195 13.49 -2.05 5.59
C ILE A 195 12.03 -1.62 5.79
N PRO A 196 11.13 -2.50 6.25
CA PRO A 196 9.73 -2.14 6.47
C PRO A 196 9.62 -0.90 7.35
N TYR A 197 8.68 0.00 7.02
CA TYR A 197 8.37 1.14 7.88
C TYR A 197 7.56 0.63 9.06
N GLU A 198 8.25 0.31 10.15
CA GLU A 198 7.62 -0.27 11.32
C GLU A 198 8.33 0.06 12.62
N PHE A 199 7.58 0.14 13.71
CA PHE A 199 8.18 0.05 15.04
C PHE A 199 8.98 -1.24 15.19
N GLU A 200 10.18 -1.12 15.76
CA GLU A 200 11.00 -2.28 16.10
C GLU A 200 10.32 -3.14 17.17
N GLU A 201 9.69 -2.49 18.15
CA GLU A 201 8.89 -3.09 19.19
C GLU A 201 7.40 -2.88 18.90
N LYS A 202 6.65 -3.98 18.72
CA LYS A 202 5.20 -3.93 18.47
C LYS A 202 4.38 -3.77 19.75
N ASN A 203 4.94 -4.17 20.89
CA ASN A 203 4.30 -4.13 22.19
C ASN A 203 5.33 -3.70 23.23
N VAL A 204 5.00 -2.70 24.03
CA VAL A 204 5.86 -2.16 25.09
C VAL A 204 5.05 -2.11 26.39
N THR A 205 5.67 -2.52 27.49
CA THR A 205 5.09 -2.39 28.83
C THR A 205 5.82 -1.29 29.58
N LEU A 206 5.09 -0.33 30.13
CA LEU A 206 5.63 0.79 30.91
C LEU A 206 5.05 0.78 32.33
N SER A 207 5.81 1.31 33.28
CA SER A 207 5.30 1.72 34.58
C SER A 207 4.76 3.15 34.54
N TYR A 208 4.05 3.56 35.60
CA TYR A 208 3.62 4.96 35.77
C TYR A 208 4.82 5.93 35.70
N MET A 209 4.70 6.97 34.86
CA MET A 209 5.72 7.98 34.51
C MET A 209 6.99 7.42 33.87
N GLU A 210 7.01 6.17 33.44
CA GLU A 210 8.12 5.63 32.66
C GLU A 210 8.05 6.18 31.23
N THR A 211 9.20 6.63 30.72
CA THR A 211 9.32 7.15 29.36
C THR A 211 10.00 6.14 28.45
N TYR A 212 9.54 6.07 27.21
CA TYR A 212 10.09 5.20 26.19
C TYR A 212 10.21 5.94 24.86
N THR A 213 11.35 5.80 24.18
CA THR A 213 11.60 6.39 22.86
C THR A 213 11.58 5.27 21.82
N PRO A 214 10.51 5.16 21.00
CA PRO A 214 10.39 4.07 20.03
C PRO A 214 11.40 4.19 18.90
N SER A 215 11.98 3.06 18.49
CA SER A 215 12.74 2.99 17.24
C SER A 215 11.81 2.61 16.09
N VAL A 216 11.90 3.34 14.97
CA VAL A 216 11.12 3.08 13.76
C VAL A 216 12.06 2.75 12.60
N LYS A 217 11.93 1.52 12.09
CA LYS A 217 12.60 1.04 10.89
C LYS A 217 12.08 1.78 9.64
N GLY A 218 12.91 1.84 8.61
CA GLY A 218 12.55 2.45 7.31
C GLY A 218 13.12 3.85 7.07
N GLY A 219 13.81 4.47 8.05
CA GLY A 219 14.68 5.65 7.86
C GLY A 219 14.00 6.91 7.32
N LYS A 220 12.66 6.98 7.40
CA LYS A 220 11.88 8.13 6.93
C LYS A 220 11.64 9.10 8.08
N LYS A 221 11.62 10.40 7.76
CA LYS A 221 11.27 11.45 8.73
C LYS A 221 9.83 11.24 9.20
N ILE A 222 9.64 11.16 10.51
CA ILE A 222 8.30 11.12 11.11
C ILE A 222 7.75 12.54 11.15
N THR A 223 6.50 12.70 10.74
CA THR A 223 5.82 14.00 10.64
C THR A 223 4.69 14.14 11.63
N SER A 224 4.15 13.04 12.16
CA SER A 224 3.16 13.09 13.23
C SER A 224 3.18 11.86 14.13
N TRP A 225 2.81 12.10 15.39
CA TRP A 225 2.62 11.11 16.44
C TRP A 225 1.24 11.30 17.05
N THR A 226 0.56 10.20 17.36
CA THR A 226 -0.74 10.23 18.05
C THR A 226 -0.88 9.05 19.00
N SER A 227 -1.53 9.28 20.14
CA SER A 227 -2.03 8.23 21.02
C SER A 227 -3.52 7.98 20.77
N SER A 228 -3.97 6.74 20.95
CA SER A 228 -5.39 6.42 21.00
C SER A 228 -6.05 6.83 22.32
N ASP A 229 -5.28 6.95 23.40
CA ASP A 229 -5.77 7.36 24.72
C ASP A 229 -4.64 8.02 25.55
N ASP A 230 -4.65 9.35 25.58
CA ASP A 230 -3.70 10.17 26.35
C ASP A 230 -3.85 10.01 27.88
N HIS A 231 -4.96 9.44 28.38
CA HIS A 231 -5.07 9.14 29.82
C HIS A 231 -4.29 7.89 30.22
N VAL A 232 -3.98 7.01 29.26
CA VAL A 232 -3.17 5.80 29.46
C VAL A 232 -1.72 6.06 29.09
N ALA A 233 -1.45 6.59 27.89
CA ALA A 233 -0.10 6.94 27.46
C ALA A 233 -0.13 8.17 26.53
N VAL A 234 0.74 9.15 26.81
CA VAL A 234 0.92 10.34 25.96
C VAL A 234 2.14 10.16 25.07
N VAL A 235 2.10 10.76 23.87
CA VAL A 235 3.26 10.83 22.97
C VAL A 235 3.55 12.28 22.59
N SER A 236 4.81 12.68 22.74
CA SER A 236 5.28 14.03 22.37
C SER A 236 5.47 14.19 20.86
N SER A 237 5.66 15.42 20.40
CA SER A 237 5.95 15.73 18.99
C SER A 237 7.25 15.07 18.47
N ASP A 238 8.19 14.79 19.38
CA ASP A 238 9.46 14.15 19.06
C ASP A 238 9.41 12.61 19.19
N GLY A 239 8.24 12.07 19.54
CA GLY A 239 8.01 10.62 19.61
C GLY A 239 8.32 9.96 20.95
N VAL A 240 8.66 10.73 21.99
CA VAL A 240 8.81 10.18 23.35
C VAL A 240 7.43 9.85 23.91
N VAL A 241 7.24 8.61 24.34
CA VAL A 241 6.02 8.08 24.95
C VAL A 241 6.18 8.04 26.47
N GLU A 242 5.17 8.48 27.22
CA GLU A 242 5.15 8.43 28.70
C GLU A 242 3.89 7.70 29.18
N GLY A 243 4.05 6.77 30.13
CA GLY A 243 2.95 6.05 30.76
C GLY A 243 2.22 6.90 31.81
N VAL A 244 0.91 7.09 31.66
CA VAL A 244 0.10 7.97 32.51
C VAL A 244 -0.81 7.21 33.47
N SER A 245 -1.48 6.14 33.03
CA SER A 245 -2.36 5.35 33.89
C SER A 245 -2.44 3.92 33.41
N GLY A 246 -2.72 2.99 34.33
CA GLY A 246 -2.92 1.59 34.01
C GLY A 246 -3.94 1.39 32.89
N GLY A 247 -3.57 0.64 31.85
CA GLY A 247 -4.41 0.46 30.67
C GLY A 247 -3.60 0.12 29.41
N THR A 248 -4.25 0.18 28.25
CA THR A 248 -3.61 -0.03 26.94
C THR A 248 -3.94 1.10 25.98
N ALA A 249 -2.92 1.65 25.32
CA ALA A 249 -3.04 2.66 24.28
C ALA A 249 -2.25 2.24 23.03
N VAL A 250 -2.70 2.67 21.85
CA VAL A 250 -2.00 2.46 20.57
C VAL A 250 -1.33 3.77 20.17
N ILE A 251 -0.01 3.71 19.99
CA ILE A 251 0.77 4.83 19.47
C ILE A 251 0.93 4.66 17.97
N THR A 252 0.56 5.69 17.21
CA THR A 252 0.70 5.73 15.74
C THR A 252 1.76 6.75 15.33
N ALA A 253 2.68 6.34 14.47
CA ALA A 253 3.63 7.23 13.79
C ALA A 253 3.32 7.30 12.30
N ILE A 254 3.30 8.52 11.75
CA ILE A 254 3.13 8.76 10.31
C ILE A 254 4.38 9.46 9.79
N ASN A 255 4.94 8.94 8.70
CA ASN A 255 6.11 9.55 8.06
C ASN A 255 5.74 10.59 6.99
N SER A 256 6.76 11.27 6.47
CA SER A 256 6.66 12.26 5.39
C SER A 256 6.08 11.74 4.07
N GLU A 257 5.94 10.42 3.91
CA GLU A 257 5.32 9.77 2.75
C GLU A 257 3.87 9.35 3.03
N GLY A 258 3.33 9.67 4.21
CA GLY A 258 1.97 9.31 4.61
C GLY A 258 1.81 7.85 5.05
N LYS A 259 2.91 7.07 5.18
CA LYS A 259 2.83 5.69 5.71
C LYS A 259 2.67 5.74 7.23
N SER A 260 1.76 4.94 7.75
CA SER A 260 1.51 4.78 9.18
C SER A 260 2.07 3.47 9.72
N THR A 261 2.56 3.48 10.95
CA THR A 261 2.85 2.27 11.73
C THR A 261 2.34 2.43 13.16
N GLN A 262 2.10 1.30 13.83
CA GLN A 262 1.45 1.26 15.15
C GLN A 262 2.19 0.31 16.09
N MET A 263 2.26 0.72 17.36
CA MET A 263 2.68 -0.13 18.47
C MET A 263 1.67 -0.02 19.62
N THR A 264 1.54 -1.11 20.36
CA THR A 264 0.70 -1.18 21.55
C THR A 264 1.53 -0.87 22.79
N VAL A 265 1.04 0.04 23.63
CA VAL A 265 1.64 0.39 24.92
C VAL A 265 0.70 -0.06 26.01
N THR A 266 1.19 -0.90 26.91
CA THR A 266 0.47 -1.31 28.12
C THR A 266 1.15 -0.67 29.31
N VAL A 267 0.40 0.09 30.11
CA VAL A 267 0.91 0.67 31.35
C VAL A 267 0.47 -0.20 32.51
N GLU A 268 1.42 -0.67 33.31
CA GLU A 268 1.12 -1.40 34.54
C GLU A 268 0.65 -0.44 35.64
N ASP A 269 -0.51 -0.73 36.21
CA ASP A 269 -0.96 -0.05 37.41
C ASP A 269 -0.12 -0.50 38.63
N THR A 270 0.91 0.29 38.93
CA THR A 270 1.78 0.04 40.10
C THR A 270 1.19 0.54 41.41
N SER A 271 0.02 1.19 41.40
CA SER A 271 -0.65 1.67 42.62
C SER A 271 -0.89 0.53 43.61
N VAL A 272 -1.23 -0.66 43.11
CA VAL A 272 -1.46 -1.86 43.92
C VAL A 272 -0.15 -2.40 44.52
N LYS A 273 0.95 -2.43 43.74
CA LYS A 273 2.28 -2.86 44.23
C LYS A 273 2.84 -1.88 45.28
N ARG A 274 2.65 -0.57 45.11
CA ARG A 274 3.08 0.45 46.08
C ARG A 274 2.34 0.33 47.42
N ILE A 275 1.03 0.12 47.39
CA ILE A 275 0.23 -0.07 48.62
C ILE A 275 0.68 -1.34 49.37
N ILE A 276 0.86 -2.45 48.66
CA ILE A 276 1.30 -3.73 49.28
C ILE A 276 2.74 -3.62 49.81
N GLY A 277 3.65 -2.97 49.10
CA GLY A 277 5.03 -2.77 49.55
C GLY A 277 5.11 -1.94 50.84
N VAL A 278 4.36 -0.82 50.90
CA VAL A 278 4.28 0.00 52.13
C VAL A 278 3.63 -0.76 53.29
N LEU A 279 2.60 -1.57 53.03
CA LEU A 279 1.95 -2.42 54.05
C LEU A 279 2.90 -3.51 54.56
N LEU A 280 3.73 -4.12 53.71
CA LEU A 280 4.68 -5.18 54.08
C LEU A 280 5.93 -4.64 54.79
N GLU A 281 6.44 -3.47 54.38
CA GLU A 281 7.55 -2.81 55.10
C GLU A 281 7.11 -2.26 56.47
N GLY A 282 5.83 -1.88 56.61
CA GLY A 282 5.22 -1.50 57.88
C GLY A 282 4.90 -2.67 58.83
N PHE A 283 4.79 -3.90 58.30
CA PHE A 283 4.63 -5.13 59.08
C PHE A 283 5.99 -5.82 59.27
N LYS A 284 6.89 -5.22 60.06
CA LYS A 284 7.90 -6.06 60.72
C LYS A 284 7.17 -6.87 61.80
N PRO A 285 7.08 -8.22 61.71
CA PRO A 285 6.58 -8.99 62.84
C PRO A 285 7.53 -8.72 64.02
N MET A 286 6.98 -8.19 65.13
CA MET A 286 7.72 -8.12 66.38
C MET A 286 8.25 -9.52 66.70
N GLY A 287 9.56 -9.64 66.92
CA GLY A 287 10.13 -10.89 67.40
C GLY A 287 9.58 -11.19 68.80
N VAL A 288 9.43 -12.45 69.16
CA VAL A 288 9.03 -12.84 70.54
C VAL A 288 10.00 -12.25 71.58
N SER A 289 11.25 -11.95 71.19
CA SER A 289 12.24 -11.24 72.01
C SER A 289 11.86 -9.80 72.37
N ASP A 290 11.07 -9.13 71.53
CA ASP A 290 10.61 -7.74 71.76
C ASP A 290 9.35 -7.70 72.65
N LEU A 291 8.77 -8.85 72.98
CA LEU A 291 7.54 -8.99 73.78
C LEU A 291 7.82 -9.28 75.27
N ILE A 292 9.08 -9.55 75.65
CA ILE A 292 9.47 -9.98 77.00
C ILE A 292 10.51 -9.03 77.63
N ALA A 293 10.56 -7.77 77.21
CA ALA A 293 11.38 -6.72 77.82
C ALA A 293 10.54 -5.74 78.64
#